data_AF-A0A917DHQ0-F1
#
_entry.id   AF-A0A917DHQ0-F1
#
_cell.length_a   1.000
_cell.length_b   1.000
_cell.length_c   1.000
_cell.angle_alpha   90.00
_cell.angle_beta   90.00
_cell.angle_gamma   90.00
#
_symmetry.space_group_name_H-M   'P 1'
#
loop_
_entity.id
_entity.type
_entity.pdbx_description
1 polymer ?
#
loop_
_entity_poly.entity_id
_entity_poly.type
_entity_poly.pdbx_seq_one_letter_code
_entity_poly.pdbx_strand_id
1 'polypeptide(L)' 'MKKLLWFLLGIVGGFVAAHFMTKDPRGNELLASIDSRINGFTDALADAYRAEVARETND' A
#
# COMPACT_ATOMS: atom_id res chain seq x y z
N MET A 1 -21.32 -2.93 20.93
CA MET A 1 -20.54 -4.01 20.27
C MET A 1 -19.39 -3.53 19.37
N LYS A 2 -19.06 -2.22 19.32
CA LYS A 2 -18.05 -1.68 18.40
C LYS A 2 -16.60 -2.06 18.76
N LYS A 3 -16.30 -2.20 20.06
CA LYS A 3 -14.97 -2.63 20.55
C LYS A 3 -14.65 -4.08 20.16
N LEU A 4 -15.66 -4.94 20.16
CA LEU A 4 -15.52 -6.34 19.74
C LEU A 4 -15.27 -6.45 18.23
N LEU A 5 -15.93 -5.61 17.43
CA LEU A 5 -15.66 -5.48 16.00
C LEU A 5 -14.22 -5.02 15.73
N TRP A 6 -13.73 -3.99 16.42
CA TRP A 6 -12.34 -3.54 16.30
C TRP A 6 -11.32 -4.59 16.75
N PHE A 7 -11.64 -5.35 17.80
CA PHE A 7 -10.80 -6.45 18.27
C PHE A 7 -10.73 -7.59 17.24
N LEU A 8 -11.88 -8.00 16.68
CA LEU A 8 -11.93 -9.00 15.62
C LEU A 8 -11.20 -8.54 14.36
N LEU A 9 -11.32 -7.26 13.99
CA LEU A 9 -10.59 -6.69 12.86
C LEU A 9 -9.07 -6.75 13.07
N GLY A 10 -8.60 -6.45 14.29
CA GLY A 10 -7.20 -6.56 14.66
C GLY A 10 -6.68 -8.01 14.63
N ILE A 11 -7.48 -8.97 15.12
CA ILE A 11 -7.13 -10.39 15.10
C ILE A 11 -7.06 -10.90 13.65
N VAL A 12 -8.07 -10.62 12.83
CA VAL A 12 -8.10 -11.05 11.43
C VAL A 12 -6.93 -10.40 10.67
N GLY A 13 -6.66 -9.11 10.89
CA GLY A 13 -5.52 -8.42 10.28
C GLY A 13 -4.17 -9.00 10.67
N GLY A 14 -3.95 -9.25 11.97
CA GLY A 14 -2.71 -9.86 12.48
C GLY A 14 -2.53 -11.31 12.02
N PHE A 15 -3.62 -12.07 11.95
CA PHE A 15 -3.61 -13.45 11.48
C PHE A 15 -3.29 -13.52 9.98
N VAL A 16 -3.88 -12.66 9.15
CA VAL A 16 -3.55 -12.57 7.72
C VAL A 16 -2.08 -12.19 7.54
N ALA A 17 -1.58 -11.18 8.24
CA ALA A 17 -0.16 -10.79 8.17
C ALA A 17 0.78 -11.94 8.55
N ALA A 18 0.52 -12.61 9.68
CA ALA A 18 1.33 -13.74 10.12
C ALA A 18 1.21 -14.96 9.19
N HIS A 19 0.02 -15.24 8.66
CA HIS A 19 -0.25 -16.38 7.77
C HIS A 19 0.39 -16.19 6.39
N PHE A 20 0.34 -14.98 5.84
CA PHE A 20 1.06 -14.62 4.61
C PHE A 20 2.57 -14.69 4.81
N MET A 21 3.08 -14.31 5.99
CA MET A 21 4.51 -14.38 6.30
C MET A 21 5.03 -15.82 6.47
N THR A 22 4.18 -16.75 6.93
CA THR A 22 4.63 -18.09 7.33
C THR A 22 4.42 -19.18 6.31
N LYS A 23 3.58 -19.03 5.27
CA LYS A 23 3.20 -20.20 4.45
C LYS A 23 3.07 -20.08 2.92
N ASP A 24 3.12 -18.91 2.28
CA ASP A 24 2.74 -18.86 0.85
C ASP A 24 3.84 -18.32 -0.09
N PRO A 25 4.36 -19.13 -1.04
CA PRO A 25 5.16 -18.67 -2.17
C PRO A 25 4.48 -17.55 -2.99
N ARG A 26 3.14 -17.42 -2.90
CA ARG A 26 2.33 -16.37 -3.54
C ARG A 26 2.41 -15.00 -2.86
N GLY A 27 2.95 -14.90 -1.64
CA GLY A 27 3.19 -13.62 -0.98
C GLY A 27 4.11 -12.71 -1.82
N ASN A 28 5.11 -13.30 -2.49
CA ASN A 28 5.97 -12.57 -3.42
C ASN A 28 5.21 -12.04 -4.65
N GLU A 29 4.28 -12.80 -5.22
CA GLU A 29 3.51 -12.36 -6.39
C GLU A 29 2.51 -11.26 -6.02
N LEU A 30 1.86 -11.37 -4.85
CA LEU A 30 0.97 -10.32 -4.35
C LEU A 30 1.76 -9.04 -4.04
N LEU A 31 2.91 -9.16 -3.36
CA LEU A 31 3.81 -8.04 -3.10
C LEU A 31 4.35 -7.42 -4.39
N ALA A 32 4.76 -8.23 -5.38
CA ALA A 32 5.21 -7.72 -6.68
C ALA A 32 4.10 -6.98 -7.44
N SER A 33 2.86 -7.46 -7.36
CA SER A 33 1.71 -6.80 -7.97
C SER A 33 1.33 -5.49 -7.26
N ILE A 34 1.49 -5.44 -5.93
CA ILE A 34 1.25 -4.25 -5.11
C ILE A 34 2.38 -3.23 -5.33
N ASP A 35 3.64 -3.68 -5.34
CA ASP A 35 4.81 -2.85 -5.59
C ASP A 35 4.75 -2.20 -6.98
N SER A 36 4.40 -2.96 -8.02
CA SER A 36 4.19 -2.43 -9.37
C SER A 36 3.10 -1.34 -9.42
N ARG A 37 1.99 -1.53 -8.70
CA ARG A 37 0.90 -0.54 -8.62
C ARG A 37 1.30 0.71 -7.82
N ILE A 38 2.04 0.52 -6.73
CA ILE A 38 2.53 1.62 -5.88
C ILE A 38 3.59 2.44 -6.63
N ASN A 39 4.50 1.79 -7.37
CA ASN A 39 5.50 2.48 -8.18
C ASN A 39 4.84 3.33 -9.26
N GLY A 40 3.89 2.76 -10.03
CA GLY A 40 3.16 3.54 -11.04
C GLY A 40 2.34 4.69 -10.45
N PHE A 41 1.74 4.51 -9.27
CA PHE A 41 1.05 5.58 -8.56
C PHE A 41 2.03 6.67 -8.08
N THR A 42 3.16 6.27 -7.50
CA THR A 42 4.19 7.19 -7.01
C THR A 42 4.81 7.98 -8.14
N ASP A 43 5.08 7.35 -9.28
CA ASP A 43 5.63 8.01 -10.47
C ASP A 43 4.65 9.04 -11.02
N ALA A 44 3.37 8.69 -11.17
CA ALA A 44 2.34 9.64 -11.60
C ALA A 44 2.18 10.82 -10.62
N LEU A 45 2.28 10.56 -9.31
CA LEU A 45 2.24 11.59 -8.28
C LEU A 45 3.48 12.49 -8.32
N ALA A 46 4.67 11.92 -8.53
CA ALA A 46 5.93 12.64 -8.63
C ALA A 46 5.97 13.52 -9.89
N ASP A 47 5.41 13.05 -11.00
CA ASP A 47 5.28 13.83 -12.24
C ASP A 47 4.33 15.00 -12.06
N ALA A 48 3.18 14.80 -11.41
CA ALA A 48 2.26 15.88 -11.08
C ALA A 48 2.91 16.91 -10.13
N TYR A 49 3.64 16.46 -9.12
CA TYR A 49 4.35 17.34 -8.20
C TYR A 49 5.44 18.16 -8.90
N ARG A 50 6.25 17.52 -9.76
CA ARG A 50 7.25 18.24 -10.58
C ARG A 50 6.62 19.25 -11.53
N ALA A 51 5.48 18.91 -12.14
CA ALA A 51 4.76 19.83 -13.00
C ALA A 51 4.24 21.05 -12.23
N GLU A 52 3.81 20.86 -10.99
CA GLU A 52 3.38 21.96 -10.12
C GLU A 52 4.57 22.82 -9.67
N VAL A 53 5.66 22.21 -9.21
CA VAL A 53 6.89 22.94 -8.84
C VAL A 53 7.44 23.74 -10.03
N ALA A 54 7.41 23.18 -11.24
CA ALA A 54 7.84 23.87 -12.46
C ALA A 54 6.91 25.04 -12.85
N ARG A 55 5.63 24.97 -12.46
CA ARG A 55 4.71 26.11 -12.59
C ARG A 55 5.02 27.18 -11.55
N GLU A 56 5.18 26.80 -10.29
CA GLU A 56 5.49 27.73 -9.19
C GLU A 56 6.84 28.44 -9.36
N THR A 57 7.82 27.82 -10.02
CA THR A 57 9.15 28.44 -10.25
C THR A 57 9.23 29.32 -11.50
N ASN A 58 8.16 29.41 -12.29
CA ASN A 58 8.12 30.21 -13.52
C ASN A 58 7.20 31.45 -13.39
N ASP A 59 6.75 31.75 -12.18
CA ASP A 59 6.09 33.00 -11.72
C ASP A 59 7.08 33.83 -10.89
#